data_AF-A0A967G5K3-F1
#
_entry.id   AF-A0A967G5K3-F1
#
_cell.length_a   1.000
_cell.length_b   1.000
_cell.length_c   1.000
_cell.angle_alpha   90.00
_cell.angle_beta   90.00
_cell.angle_gamma   90.00
#
_symmetry.space_group_name_H-M   'P 1'
#
loop_
_entity.id
_entity.type
_entity.pdbx_description
1 polymer ?
#
loop_
_entity_poly.entity_id
_entity_poly.type
_entity_poly.pdbx_seq_one_letter_code
_entity_poly.pdbx_strand_id
1 'polypeptide(L)'
;LGQVATGSTSHFNILMKFGLLYEPRFVIWQWYGNDFNDDYGMALMNGELSDLENQEPEFEPAMSQKSASGLWRWLESNSAVYWIVQTAVRSEEELYIYQRFVDPYRVQIGEGQMYFGRPYTMKAFDMNSSKNQQGLAISQDTILKAQSTLADMGIPLVIVLIPTKEEVYGEWIVEELGEIQLEAISEGRR
;
A
#
# COMPACT_ATOMS: atom_id res chain seq x y z
N LEU A 1 17.26 0.42 -1.66
CA LEU A 1 16.03 -0.12 -1.04
C LEU A 1 14.88 0.46 -1.83
N GLY A 2 14.11 -0.36 -2.51
CA GLY A 2 13.12 0.10 -3.48
C GLY A 2 12.35 -1.07 -4.03
N GLN A 3 11.43 -1.58 -3.23
CA GLN A 3 10.49 -2.60 -3.61
C GLN A 3 9.09 -2.05 -3.33
N VAL A 4 8.17 -2.23 -4.28
CA VAL A 4 6.77 -1.85 -4.08
C VAL A 4 6.11 -2.80 -3.09
N ALA A 5 5.10 -2.31 -2.36
CA ALA A 5 4.40 -3.06 -1.30
C ALA A 5 5.32 -3.52 -0.15
N THR A 6 6.35 -2.72 0.15
CA THR A 6 7.17 -2.88 1.36
C THR A 6 7.32 -1.54 2.05
N GLY A 7 6.81 -1.43 3.28
CA GLY A 7 6.95 -0.24 4.12
C GLY A 7 8.37 -0.01 4.64
N SER A 8 8.54 1.07 5.40
CA SER A 8 9.83 1.50 5.90
C SER A 8 10.49 0.48 6.84
N THR A 9 9.70 -0.21 7.65
CA THR A 9 10.13 -1.28 8.55
C THR A 9 10.78 -2.42 7.78
N SER A 10 10.17 -2.80 6.66
CA SER A 10 10.72 -3.84 5.77
C SER A 10 12.03 -3.38 5.13
N HIS A 11 12.09 -2.14 4.66
CA HIS A 11 13.32 -1.56 4.11
C HIS A 11 14.46 -1.53 5.13
N PHE A 12 14.19 -1.13 6.37
CA PHE A 12 15.19 -1.17 7.45
C PHE A 12 15.64 -2.60 7.75
N ASN A 13 14.72 -3.55 7.85
CA ASN A 13 15.07 -4.95 8.11
C ASN A 13 15.92 -5.55 6.98
N ILE A 14 15.61 -5.25 5.73
CA ILE A 14 16.43 -5.65 4.57
C ILE A 14 17.82 -5.04 4.65
N LEU A 15 17.91 -3.74 4.95
CA LEU A 15 19.19 -3.04 5.12
C LEU A 15 20.05 -3.71 6.19
N MET A 16 19.50 -3.93 7.38
CA MET A 16 20.24 -4.49 8.51
C MET A 16 20.64 -5.94 8.29
N LYS A 17 19.76 -6.74 7.68
CA LYS A 17 19.98 -8.18 7.52
C LYS A 17 20.86 -8.52 6.32
N PHE A 18 20.76 -7.74 5.25
CA PHE A 18 21.40 -8.07 3.97
C PHE A 18 22.21 -6.91 3.39
N GLY A 19 21.71 -5.68 3.49
CA GLY A 19 22.33 -4.51 2.84
C GLY A 19 23.71 -4.17 3.40
N LEU A 20 23.87 -4.18 4.73
CA LEU A 20 25.14 -3.81 5.38
C LEU A 20 26.27 -4.82 5.14
N LEU A 21 25.97 -6.06 4.75
CA LEU A 21 26.98 -7.08 4.41
C LEU A 21 27.83 -6.67 3.20
N TYR A 22 27.37 -5.72 2.39
CA TYR A 22 28.07 -5.21 1.21
C TYR A 22 28.93 -3.97 1.48
N GLU A 23 29.05 -3.53 2.74
CA GLU A 23 29.83 -2.35 3.13
C GLU A 23 29.51 -1.11 2.26
N PRO A 24 28.22 -0.73 2.14
CA PRO A 24 27.81 0.31 1.21
C PRO A 24 28.42 1.67 1.57
N ARG A 25 28.85 2.41 0.56
CA ARG A 25 29.35 3.79 0.73
C ARG A 25 28.24 4.82 0.97
N PHE A 26 27.01 4.49 0.59
CA PHE A 26 25.79 5.25 0.83
C PHE A 26 24.58 4.32 0.64
N VAL A 27 23.43 4.69 1.18
CA VAL A 27 22.17 3.97 1.05
C VAL A 27 21.14 4.87 0.36
N ILE A 28 20.52 4.37 -0.70
CA ILE A 28 19.34 5.00 -1.33
C ILE A 28 18.09 4.24 -0.88
N TRP A 29 17.11 5.00 -0.40
CA TRP A 29 15.82 4.51 0.07
C TRP A 29 14.70 5.16 -0.74
N GLN A 30 13.97 4.37 -1.51
CA GLN A 30 12.76 4.84 -2.18
C GLN A 30 11.61 4.76 -1.19
N TRP A 31 10.91 5.88 -1.00
CA TRP A 31 9.76 5.97 -0.12
C TRP A 31 8.54 6.32 -0.97
N TYR A 32 7.50 5.49 -0.86
CA TYR A 32 6.22 5.72 -1.52
C TYR A 32 5.19 6.16 -0.49
N GLY A 33 4.18 6.92 -0.92
CA GLY A 33 3.12 7.34 0.00
C GLY A 33 2.37 6.17 0.64
N ASN A 34 2.32 4.96 0.06
CA ASN A 34 1.71 3.82 0.75
C ASN A 34 2.65 3.12 1.76
N ASP A 35 3.90 3.54 1.94
CA ASP A 35 4.85 2.91 2.88
C ASP A 35 4.27 2.92 4.32
N PHE A 36 3.56 3.97 4.72
CA PHE A 36 2.89 4.02 6.02
C PHE A 36 1.76 3.00 6.14
N ASN A 37 0.99 2.79 5.07
CA ASN A 37 -0.08 1.80 5.07
C ASN A 37 0.49 0.39 5.25
N ASP A 38 1.61 0.12 4.57
CA ASP A 38 2.34 -1.14 4.68
C ASP A 38 2.96 -1.31 6.08
N ASP A 39 3.52 -0.26 6.68
CA ASP A 39 4.09 -0.29 8.02
C ASP A 39 3.04 -0.56 9.10
N TYR A 40 1.87 0.08 9.01
CA TYR A 40 0.73 -0.24 9.88
C TYR A 40 0.31 -1.70 9.73
N GLY A 41 0.13 -2.17 8.49
CA GLY A 41 -0.27 -3.55 8.20
C GLY A 41 0.73 -4.57 8.76
N MET A 42 2.03 -4.30 8.64
CA MET A 42 3.10 -5.13 9.20
C MET A 42 3.09 -5.14 10.73
N ALA A 43 2.95 -3.98 11.37
CA ALA A 43 2.89 -3.89 12.83
C ALA A 43 1.67 -4.63 13.40
N LEU A 44 0.52 -4.57 12.71
CA LEU A 44 -0.66 -5.35 13.05
C LEU A 44 -0.42 -6.87 12.90
N MET A 45 0.16 -7.31 11.77
CA MET A 45 0.49 -8.72 11.54
C MET A 45 1.48 -9.28 12.56
N ASN A 46 2.40 -8.45 13.04
CA ASN A 46 3.36 -8.81 14.08
C ASN A 46 2.76 -8.78 15.50
N GLY A 47 1.52 -8.30 15.66
CA GLY A 47 0.88 -8.13 16.97
C GLY A 47 1.45 -6.98 17.82
N GLU A 48 2.14 -6.04 17.18
CA GLU A 48 2.72 -4.84 17.83
C GLU A 48 1.65 -3.77 18.06
N LEU A 49 0.66 -3.72 17.19
CA LEU A 49 -0.54 -2.90 17.35
C LEU A 49 -1.72 -3.77 17.75
N SER A 50 -2.51 -3.28 18.71
CA SER A 50 -3.90 -3.73 18.83
C SER A 50 -4.67 -3.18 17.64
N ASP A 51 -5.58 -3.98 17.07
CA ASP A 51 -6.44 -3.59 15.97
C ASP A 51 -7.30 -2.38 16.39
N LEU A 52 -6.77 -1.18 16.11
CA LEU A 52 -7.46 0.07 16.34
C LEU A 52 -8.51 0.13 15.25
N GLU A 53 -9.73 -0.23 15.65
CA GLU A 53 -10.97 -0.02 14.92
C GLU A 53 -11.26 -0.99 13.76
N ASN A 54 -12.05 -2.01 14.14
CA ASN A 54 -13.26 -2.46 13.44
C ASN A 54 -14.30 -1.32 13.19
N GLN A 55 -13.90 -0.04 13.02
CA GLN A 55 -14.84 1.09 12.88
C GLN A 55 -14.74 1.87 11.58
N GLU A 56 -13.60 1.87 10.89
CA GLU A 56 -13.72 1.97 9.45
C GLU A 56 -14.28 0.63 8.99
N PRO A 57 -15.27 0.58 8.09
CA PRO A 57 -15.46 -0.64 7.35
C PRO A 57 -14.10 -0.90 6.69
N GLU A 58 -13.33 -1.82 7.28
CA GLU A 58 -12.66 -2.83 6.48
C GLU A 58 -13.67 -3.11 5.38
N PHE A 59 -13.26 -2.98 4.12
CA PHE A 59 -14.08 -3.54 3.08
C PHE A 59 -14.39 -4.92 3.57
N GLU A 60 -15.63 -5.14 4.04
CA GLU A 60 -16.06 -6.47 4.37
C GLU A 60 -15.71 -7.18 3.08
N PRO A 61 -14.84 -8.22 3.10
CA PRO A 61 -14.75 -9.04 1.92
C PRO A 61 -16.21 -9.26 1.51
N ALA A 62 -16.56 -9.24 0.23
CA ALA A 62 -17.96 -9.45 -0.17
C ALA A 62 -18.57 -10.77 0.39
N MET A 63 -17.78 -11.56 1.12
CA MET A 63 -18.19 -12.34 2.28
C MET A 63 -18.50 -11.48 3.53
N SER A 64 -19.54 -10.63 3.48
CA SER A 64 -20.32 -10.46 4.71
C SER A 64 -20.66 -11.87 5.15
N GLN A 65 -20.30 -12.21 6.38
CA GLN A 65 -20.34 -13.56 6.93
C GLN A 65 -21.78 -14.07 7.01
N LYS A 66 -22.42 -14.37 5.88
CA LYS A 66 -23.49 -15.36 5.83
C LYS A 66 -22.81 -16.70 6.03
N SER A 67 -22.69 -17.09 7.29
CA SER A 67 -22.20 -18.38 7.80
C SER A 67 -22.09 -19.47 6.73
N ALA A 68 -20.98 -19.45 5.99
CA ALA A 68 -20.69 -20.52 5.05
C ALA A 68 -20.49 -21.78 5.90
N SER A 69 -21.35 -22.79 5.69
CA SER A 69 -21.29 -24.05 6.40
C SER A 69 -19.88 -24.66 6.30
N GLY A 70 -19.49 -25.53 7.24
CA GLY A 70 -18.10 -26.01 7.34
C GLY A 70 -17.52 -26.62 6.07
N LEU A 71 -18.37 -27.17 5.18
CA LEU A 71 -17.98 -27.65 3.87
C LEU A 71 -17.52 -26.53 2.93
N TRP A 72 -18.23 -25.41 2.87
CA TRP A 72 -17.87 -24.28 2.01
C TRP A 72 -16.54 -23.66 2.43
N ARG A 73 -16.33 -23.48 3.73
CA ARG A 73 -15.05 -23.01 4.27
C ARG A 73 -13.91 -23.99 3.99
N TRP A 74 -14.17 -25.30 4.09
CA TRP A 74 -13.19 -26.31 3.72
C TRP A 74 -12.84 -26.23 2.23
N LEU A 75 -13.83 -26.10 1.35
CA LEU A 75 -13.62 -25.95 -0.09
C LEU A 75 -12.82 -24.69 -0.44
N GLU A 76 -13.10 -23.56 0.22
CA GLU A 76 -12.35 -22.30 0.06
C GLU A 76 -10.86 -22.47 0.35
N SER A 77 -10.51 -23.20 1.41
CA SER A 77 -9.10 -23.42 1.79
C SER A 77 -8.42 -24.57 1.06
N ASN A 78 -9.17 -25.53 0.49
CA ASN A 78 -8.60 -26.81 0.05
C ASN A 78 -8.91 -27.22 -1.41
N SER A 79 -9.72 -26.46 -2.16
CA SER A 79 -10.12 -26.86 -3.53
C SER A 79 -9.88 -25.78 -4.57
N ALA A 80 -8.92 -26.03 -5.47
CA ALA A 80 -8.67 -25.18 -6.63
C ALA A 80 -9.85 -25.19 -7.62
N VAL A 81 -10.54 -26.34 -7.76
CA VAL A 81 -11.72 -26.46 -8.63
C VAL A 81 -12.87 -25.59 -8.13
N TYR A 82 -13.06 -25.53 -6.80
CA TYR A 82 -14.04 -24.64 -6.20
C TYR A 82 -13.75 -23.18 -6.52
N TRP A 83 -12.48 -22.76 -6.45
CA TRP A 83 -12.08 -21.41 -6.86
C TRP A 83 -12.34 -21.13 -8.34
N ILE A 84 -12.03 -22.07 -9.24
CA ILE A 84 -12.30 -21.92 -10.68
C ILE A 84 -13.80 -21.72 -10.93
N VAL A 85 -14.66 -22.52 -10.27
CA VAL A 85 -16.11 -22.40 -10.40
C VAL A 85 -16.62 -21.09 -9.79
N GLN A 86 -16.15 -20.72 -8.59
CA GLN A 86 -16.48 -19.45 -7.96
C GLN A 86 -16.12 -18.26 -8.87
N THR A 87 -14.93 -18.25 -9.47
CA THR A 87 -14.51 -17.19 -10.39
C THR A 87 -15.35 -17.16 -11.67
N ALA A 88 -15.82 -18.31 -12.16
CA ALA A 88 -16.64 -18.39 -13.36
C ALA A 88 -18.11 -17.98 -13.15
N VAL A 89 -18.61 -18.07 -11.92
CA VAL A 89 -20.04 -17.86 -11.59
C VAL A 89 -20.29 -16.52 -10.90
N ARG A 90 -19.29 -15.95 -10.21
CA ARG A 90 -19.41 -14.66 -9.55
C ARG A 90 -19.56 -13.51 -10.54
N SER A 91 -20.36 -12.51 -10.17
CA SER A 91 -20.44 -11.26 -10.93
C SER A 91 -19.12 -10.47 -10.84
N GLU A 92 -18.88 -9.55 -11.77
CA GLU A 92 -17.73 -8.62 -11.68
C GLU A 92 -17.70 -7.88 -10.34
N GLU A 93 -18.87 -7.54 -9.80
CA GLU A 93 -19.09 -6.94 -8.48
C GLU A 93 -18.72 -7.87 -7.31
N GLU A 94 -18.83 -9.19 -7.47
CA GLU A 94 -18.41 -10.17 -6.45
C GLU A 94 -16.92 -10.54 -6.56
N LEU A 95 -16.29 -10.21 -7.70
CA LEU A 95 -14.84 -10.25 -7.93
C LEU A 95 -14.14 -8.95 -7.49
N TYR A 96 -14.83 -8.09 -6.75
CA TYR A 96 -14.37 -6.76 -6.29
C TYR A 96 -12.99 -6.72 -5.61
N ILE A 97 -12.55 -7.81 -4.97
CA ILE A 97 -11.18 -7.94 -4.40
C ILE A 97 -10.11 -7.79 -5.50
N TYR A 98 -10.43 -8.16 -6.75
CA TYR A 98 -9.60 -7.92 -7.92
C TYR A 98 -9.79 -6.49 -8.47
N GLN A 99 -11.01 -5.93 -8.38
CA GLN A 99 -11.31 -4.56 -8.82
C GLN A 99 -10.59 -3.48 -8.01
N ARG A 100 -10.20 -3.73 -6.75
CA ARG A 100 -9.43 -2.74 -5.95
C ARG A 100 -8.07 -2.38 -6.57
N PHE A 101 -7.57 -3.21 -7.49
CA PHE A 101 -6.34 -2.95 -8.26
C PHE A 101 -6.61 -2.54 -9.72
N VAL A 102 -7.88 -2.42 -10.10
CA VAL A 102 -8.29 -1.90 -11.40
C VAL A 102 -8.36 -0.38 -11.30
N ASP A 103 -7.84 0.26 -12.34
CA ASP A 103 -7.91 1.71 -12.51
C ASP A 103 -9.26 2.06 -13.17
N PRO A 104 -10.19 2.72 -12.46
CA PRO A 104 -11.56 2.97 -12.96
C PRO A 104 -11.62 4.08 -14.01
N TYR A 105 -10.66 5.00 -14.01
CA TYR A 105 -10.64 6.14 -14.90
C TYR A 105 -9.59 5.99 -15.99
N ARG A 106 -9.85 6.62 -17.13
CA ARG A 106 -8.93 6.64 -18.26
C ARG A 106 -8.95 8.00 -18.95
N VAL A 107 -7.78 8.44 -19.38
CA VAL A 107 -7.59 9.65 -20.20
C VAL A 107 -6.77 9.28 -21.43
N GLN A 108 -7.13 9.85 -22.57
CA GLN A 108 -6.40 9.68 -23.82
C GLN A 108 -5.28 10.73 -23.89
N ILE A 109 -4.03 10.28 -24.03
CA ILE A 109 -2.85 11.16 -24.14
C ILE A 109 -2.11 10.79 -25.44
N GLY A 110 -2.23 11.66 -26.45
CA GLY A 110 -1.76 11.33 -27.80
C GLY A 110 -2.46 10.07 -28.34
N GLU A 111 -1.68 9.10 -28.79
CA GLU A 111 -2.19 7.80 -29.27
C GLU A 111 -2.40 6.78 -28.14
N GLY A 112 -1.97 7.08 -26.90
CA GLY A 112 -2.02 6.17 -25.77
C GLY A 112 -3.21 6.41 -24.82
N GLN A 113 -3.59 5.37 -24.08
CA GLN A 113 -4.52 5.48 -22.95
C GLN A 113 -3.76 5.33 -21.64
N MET A 114 -4.05 6.24 -20.72
CA MET A 114 -3.57 6.16 -19.34
C MET A 114 -4.74 5.84 -18.43
N TYR A 115 -4.50 4.96 -17.46
CA TYR A 115 -5.49 4.53 -16.48
C TYR A 115 -5.07 4.97 -15.07
N PHE A 116 -6.01 5.41 -14.24
CA PHE A 116 -5.75 5.96 -12.90
C PHE A 116 -6.94 5.82 -11.94
N GLY A 117 -6.73 6.25 -10.69
CA GLY A 117 -7.80 6.39 -9.69
C GLY A 117 -8.12 5.11 -8.93
N ARG A 118 -7.13 4.21 -8.81
CA ARG A 118 -7.28 2.94 -8.12
C ARG A 118 -7.84 3.13 -6.69
N PRO A 119 -8.94 2.48 -6.31
CA PRO A 119 -9.52 2.64 -4.97
C PRO A 119 -8.56 2.30 -3.83
N TYR A 120 -7.71 1.28 -4.02
CA TYR A 120 -6.65 0.97 -3.05
C TYR A 120 -5.69 2.15 -2.86
N THR A 121 -5.21 2.78 -3.94
CA THR A 121 -4.28 3.92 -3.86
C THR A 121 -4.94 5.09 -3.12
N MET A 122 -6.20 5.39 -3.41
CA MET A 122 -6.89 6.49 -2.72
C MET A 122 -6.94 6.27 -1.20
N LYS A 123 -7.20 5.04 -0.75
CA LYS A 123 -7.25 4.70 0.69
C LYS A 123 -5.87 4.59 1.32
N ALA A 124 -4.93 3.96 0.64
CA ALA A 124 -3.58 3.75 1.14
C ALA A 124 -2.79 5.05 1.28
N PHE A 125 -3.27 6.15 0.68
CA PHE A 125 -2.64 7.47 0.75
C PHE A 125 -3.46 8.49 1.58
N ASP A 126 -4.63 8.10 2.10
CA ASP A 126 -5.51 9.00 2.86
C ASP A 126 -4.97 9.26 4.27
N MET A 127 -4.41 10.45 4.48
CA MET A 127 -3.84 10.85 5.78
C MET A 127 -4.90 11.22 6.83
N ASN A 128 -6.18 11.25 6.48
CA ASN A 128 -7.26 11.36 7.46
C ASN A 128 -7.53 10.02 8.17
N SER A 129 -7.07 8.91 7.62
CA SER A 129 -7.20 7.60 8.26
C SER A 129 -6.24 7.47 9.44
N SER A 130 -6.78 7.11 10.61
CA SER A 130 -6.00 6.88 11.83
C SER A 130 -4.96 5.77 11.66
N LYS A 131 -5.23 4.80 10.79
CA LYS A 131 -4.31 3.70 10.43
C LYS A 131 -3.08 4.23 9.71
N ASN A 132 -3.28 5.09 8.72
CA ASN A 132 -2.21 5.71 7.96
C ASN A 132 -1.38 6.68 8.80
N GLN A 133 -2.02 7.43 9.72
CA GLN A 133 -1.30 8.30 10.67
C GLN A 133 -0.37 7.52 11.61
N GLN A 134 -0.82 6.36 12.10
CA GLN A 134 0.03 5.49 12.92
C GLN A 134 1.14 4.84 12.10
N GLY A 135 0.80 4.36 10.91
CA GLY A 135 1.77 3.88 9.94
C GLY A 135 2.87 4.90 9.68
N LEU A 136 2.51 6.18 9.53
CA LEU A 136 3.46 7.27 9.30
C LEU A 136 4.39 7.45 10.49
N ALA A 137 3.87 7.39 11.71
CA ALA A 137 4.71 7.46 12.91
C ALA A 137 5.72 6.29 12.97
N ILE A 138 5.29 5.07 12.62
CA ILE A 138 6.17 3.90 12.53
C ILE A 138 7.22 4.08 11.43
N SER A 139 6.81 4.57 10.26
CA SER A 139 7.73 4.86 9.16
C SER A 139 8.79 5.88 9.55
N GLN A 140 8.38 6.98 10.19
CA GLN A 140 9.28 8.05 10.63
C GLN A 140 10.27 7.56 11.69
N ASP A 141 9.81 6.84 12.71
CA ASP A 141 10.70 6.26 13.73
C ASP A 141 11.72 5.32 13.10
N THR A 142 11.27 4.47 12.17
CA THR A 142 12.15 3.54 11.46
C THR A 142 13.19 4.26 10.61
N ILE A 143 12.80 5.32 9.89
CA ILE A 143 13.70 6.13 9.09
C ILE A 143 14.74 6.83 9.97
N LEU A 144 14.33 7.40 11.10
CA LEU A 144 15.24 8.03 12.07
C LEU A 144 16.21 7.02 12.67
N LYS A 145 15.72 5.82 12.98
CA LYS A 145 16.56 4.70 13.44
C LYS A 145 17.58 4.28 12.37
N ALA A 146 17.17 4.20 11.11
CA ALA A 146 18.06 3.89 9.99
C ALA A 146 19.12 4.99 9.82
N GLN A 147 18.72 6.25 9.87
CA GLN A 147 19.62 7.40 9.78
C GLN A 147 20.67 7.37 10.89
N SER A 148 20.25 7.19 12.14
CA SER A 148 21.14 7.11 13.31
C SER A 148 22.15 5.96 13.17
N THR A 149 21.65 4.76 12.83
CA THR A 149 22.49 3.57 12.65
C THR A 149 23.54 3.77 11.56
N LEU A 150 23.16 4.34 10.41
CA LEU A 150 24.08 4.58 9.30
C LEU A 150 25.06 5.72 9.59
N ALA A 151 24.63 6.75 10.32
CA ALA A 151 25.49 7.85 10.75
C ALA A 151 26.64 7.38 11.65
N ASP A 152 26.36 6.48 12.59
CA ASP A 152 27.39 5.85 13.45
C ASP A 152 28.43 5.06 12.64
N MET A 153 28.03 4.58 11.46
CA MET A 153 28.89 3.86 10.51
C MET A 153 29.56 4.78 9.48
N GLY A 154 29.27 6.09 9.50
CA GLY A 154 29.75 7.03 8.49
C GLY A 154 29.15 6.82 7.08
N ILE A 155 27.98 6.17 6.99
CA ILE A 155 27.29 5.86 5.74
C ILE A 155 26.15 6.87 5.54
N PRO A 156 26.14 7.67 4.47
CA PRO A 156 25.03 8.57 4.18
C PRO A 156 23.74 7.82 3.79
N LEU A 157 22.60 8.29 4.31
CA LEU A 157 21.26 7.87 3.89
C LEU A 157 20.63 8.94 2.98
N VAL A 158 20.16 8.53 1.81
CA VAL A 158 19.40 9.36 0.86
C VAL A 158 18.00 8.77 0.71
N ILE A 159 16.99 9.54 1.07
CA ILE A 159 15.59 9.17 0.90
C ILE A 159 15.06 9.86 -0.37
N VAL A 160 14.47 9.07 -1.26
CA VAL A 160 13.89 9.53 -2.51
C VAL A 160 12.39 9.34 -2.40
N LEU A 161 11.66 10.45 -2.30
CA LEU A 161 10.21 10.44 -2.28
C LEU A 161 9.70 10.21 -3.70
N ILE A 162 8.97 9.12 -3.92
CA ILE A 162 8.43 8.78 -5.23
C ILE A 162 6.99 9.28 -5.34
N PRO A 163 6.67 10.14 -6.32
CA PRO A 163 5.30 10.58 -6.56
C PRO A 163 4.47 9.43 -7.16
N THR A 164 3.17 9.50 -6.94
CA THR A 164 2.20 8.65 -7.64
C THR A 164 2.10 9.04 -9.11
N LYS A 165 1.59 8.13 -9.94
CA LYS A 165 1.25 8.48 -11.33
C LYS A 165 0.20 9.59 -11.38
N GLU A 166 -0.73 9.61 -10.42
CA GLU A 166 -1.78 10.62 -10.31
C GLU A 166 -1.19 12.02 -10.10
N GLU A 167 -0.14 12.16 -9.29
CA GLU A 167 0.55 13.45 -9.12
C GLU A 167 1.36 13.84 -10.35
N VAL A 168 2.08 12.89 -10.95
CA VAL A 168 2.92 13.17 -12.13
C VAL A 168 2.08 13.64 -13.31
N TYR A 169 0.88 13.09 -13.45
CA TYR A 169 -0.03 13.36 -14.56
C TYR A 169 -1.26 14.19 -14.14
N GLY A 170 -1.17 14.91 -13.01
CA GLY A 170 -2.29 15.65 -12.43
C GLY A 170 -2.98 16.58 -13.42
N GLU A 171 -2.20 17.27 -14.27
CA GLU A 171 -2.72 18.19 -15.30
C GLU A 171 -3.67 17.52 -16.31
N TRP A 172 -3.52 16.21 -16.54
CA TRP A 172 -4.34 15.46 -17.50
C TRP A 172 -5.52 14.75 -16.88
N ILE A 173 -5.54 14.59 -15.56
CA ILE A 173 -6.55 13.78 -14.86
C ILE A 173 -7.35 14.60 -13.84
N VAL A 174 -7.07 15.89 -13.70
CA VAL A 174 -7.72 16.77 -12.74
C VAL A 174 -9.22 16.90 -12.99
N GLU A 175 -9.67 16.82 -14.25
CA GLU A 175 -11.09 16.88 -14.60
C GLU A 175 -11.86 15.65 -14.11
N GLU A 176 -11.24 14.46 -14.18
CA GLU A 176 -11.85 13.21 -13.75
C GLU A 176 -11.69 12.93 -12.25
N LEU A 177 -10.51 13.21 -11.70
CA LEU A 177 -10.16 12.85 -10.32
C LEU A 177 -10.46 13.99 -9.32
N GLY A 178 -10.39 15.24 -9.77
CA GLY A 178 -10.58 16.43 -8.94
C GLY A 178 -9.31 16.88 -8.20
N GLU A 179 -9.14 18.20 -8.06
CA GLU A 179 -7.99 18.82 -7.38
C GLU A 179 -7.84 18.35 -5.92
N ILE A 180 -8.96 18.26 -5.19
CA ILE A 180 -8.96 17.86 -3.77
C ILE A 180 -8.39 16.45 -3.59
N GLN A 181 -8.76 15.51 -4.46
CA GLN A 181 -8.25 14.15 -4.40
C GLN A 181 -6.75 14.10 -4.74
N LEU A 182 -6.32 14.86 -5.76
CA LEU A 182 -4.91 14.95 -6.14
C LEU A 182 -4.04 15.50 -5.00
N GLU A 183 -4.53 16.52 -4.31
CA GLU A 183 -3.85 17.08 -3.14
C GLU A 183 -3.77 16.07 -1.99
N ALA A 184 -4.86 15.36 -1.70
CA ALA A 184 -4.91 14.34 -0.65
C ALA A 184 -3.88 13.22 -0.87
N ILE A 185 -3.72 12.74 -2.11
CA ILE A 185 -2.72 11.71 -2.45
C ILE A 185 -1.27 12.21 -2.23
N SER A 186 -1.07 13.53 -2.28
CA SER A 186 0.24 14.16 -2.07
C SER A 186 0.59 14.40 -0.60
N GLU A 187 -0.40 14.37 0.29
CA GLU A 187 -0.27 14.85 1.68
C GLU A 187 0.77 14.06 2.47
N GLY A 188 0.78 12.73 2.35
CA GLY A 188 1.70 11.88 3.10
C GLY A 188 3.19 12.08 2.78
N ARG A 189 3.53 12.79 1.69
CA ARG A 189 4.93 13.14 1.32
C ARG A 189 5.38 14.51 1.82
N ARG A 190 4.47 15.36 2.32
CA ARG A 190 4.77 16.73 2.75
C ARG A 190 5.17 16.78 4.22
#